data_AF-E4NLT3-F1
#
_entry.id   AF-E4NLT3-F1
#
_cell.length_a   1.000
_cell.length_b   1.000
_cell.length_c   1.000
_cell.angle_alpha   90.00
_cell.angle_beta   90.00
_cell.angle_gamma   90.00
#
_symmetry.space_group_name_H-M   'P 1'
#
loop_
_entity.id
_entity.type
_entity.pdbx_description
1 polymer ?
#
loop_
_entity_poly.entity_id
_entity_poly.type
_entity_poly.pdbx_seq_one_letter_code
_entity_poly.pdbx_strand_id
1 'polypeptide(L)' 'MERRHVSSGTEREPRAGYSRAVRVGPHVHVSGTTETNDDGEIVGEGDAYEQTKQALQSVEIEATAVVDEET' A
#
# COMPACT_ATOMS: atom_id res chain seq x y z
N MET A 1 -15.71 4.44 -16.15
CA MET A 1 -14.64 5.04 -15.33
C MET A 1 -13.41 4.18 -15.50
N GLU A 2 -12.26 4.78 -15.75
CA GLU A 2 -10.99 4.07 -15.84
C GLU A 2 -10.57 3.56 -14.45
N ARG A 3 -10.08 2.31 -14.39
CA ARG A 3 -9.54 1.71 -13.16
C ARG A 3 -8.02 1.79 -13.21
N ARG A 4 -7.43 2.52 -12.26
CA ARG A 4 -5.98 2.53 -12.03
C ARG A 4 -5.65 1.71 -10.79
N HIS A 5 -4.54 0.99 -10.80
CA HIS A 5 -4.08 0.21 -9.66
C HIS A 5 -2.56 0.26 -9.56
N VAL A 6 -2.05 0.00 -8.35
CA VAL A 6 -0.63 -0.14 -8.06
C VAL A 6 -0.38 -1.43 -7.27
N SER A 7 0.80 -2.01 -7.50
CA SER A 7 1.34 -3.18 -6.82
C SER A 7 2.75 -2.83 -6.35
N SER A 8 3.15 -3.28 -5.16
CA SER A 8 4.51 -3.06 -4.66
C SER A 8 5.52 -4.02 -5.30
N GLY A 9 5.05 -5.12 -5.90
CA GLY A 9 5.91 -6.15 -6.48
C GLY A 9 6.37 -7.21 -5.47
N THR A 10 5.91 -7.11 -4.22
CA THR A 10 6.15 -8.14 -3.19
C THR A 10 5.50 -9.47 -3.56
N GLU A 11 6.11 -10.59 -3.19
CA GLU A 11 5.62 -11.94 -3.55
C GLU A 11 4.19 -12.25 -3.05
N ARG A 12 3.72 -11.53 -2.02
CA ARG A 12 2.39 -11.76 -1.43
C ARG A 12 1.25 -11.38 -2.39
N GLU A 13 1.42 -10.30 -3.14
CA GLU A 13 0.39 -9.76 -4.03
C GLU A 13 -0.03 -10.74 -5.15
N PRO A 14 0.89 -11.35 -5.92
CA PRO A 14 0.51 -12.33 -6.93
C PRO A 14 -0.01 -13.64 -6.32
N ARG A 15 0.43 -14.00 -5.11
CA ARG A 15 -0.03 -15.23 -4.42
C ARG A 15 -1.44 -15.08 -3.84
N ALA A 16 -1.76 -13.94 -3.24
CA ALA A 16 -3.05 -13.68 -2.60
C ALA A 16 -4.07 -13.00 -3.54
N GLY A 17 -3.62 -12.42 -4.66
CA GLY A 17 -4.49 -11.87 -5.70
C GLY A 17 -5.08 -10.49 -5.34
N TYR A 18 -4.27 -9.56 -4.86
CA TYR A 18 -4.70 -8.19 -4.52
C TYR A 18 -3.77 -7.10 -5.10
N SER A 19 -4.28 -5.87 -5.16
CA SER A 19 -3.51 -4.66 -5.48
C SER A 19 -3.31 -3.84 -4.21
N ARG A 20 -2.18 -3.12 -4.07
CA ARG A 20 -1.95 -2.22 -2.92
C ARG A 20 -3.00 -1.12 -2.84
N ALA A 21 -3.19 -0.42 -3.95
CA ALA A 21 -4.27 0.54 -4.07
C ALA A 21 -4.94 0.47 -5.44
N VAL A 22 -6.21 0.87 -5.47
CA VAL A 22 -7.03 0.97 -6.68
C VAL A 22 -7.80 2.28 -6.65
N ARG A 23 -7.76 3.05 -7.74
CA ARG A 23 -8.60 4.23 -7.96
C ARG A 23 -9.66 3.93 -9.00
N VAL A 24 -10.91 4.26 -8.67
CA VAL A 24 -12.05 4.25 -9.61
C VAL A 24 -12.89 5.49 -9.35
N GLY A 25 -12.94 6.40 -10.34
CA GLY A 25 -13.62 7.69 -10.17
C GLY A 25 -13.00 8.51 -9.03
N PRO A 26 -13.79 9.03 -8.08
CA PRO A 26 -13.30 9.84 -6.96
C PRO A 26 -12.81 9.00 -5.76
N HIS A 27 -12.88 7.67 -5.83
CA HIS A 27 -12.55 6.80 -4.71
C HIS A 27 -11.20 6.12 -4.89
N VAL A 28 -10.42 6.10 -3.80
CA VAL A 28 -9.20 5.31 -3.66
C VAL A 28 -9.45 4.25 -2.59
N HIS A 29 -9.20 2.99 -2.94
CA HIS A 29 -9.28 1.85 -2.04
C HIS A 29 -7.86 1.34 -1.80
N VAL A 30 -7.42 1.34 -0.55
CA VAL A 30 -6.10 0.84 -0.13
C VAL A 30 -6.29 -0.48 0.60
N SER A 31 -5.43 -1.45 0.32
CA SER A 31 -5.40 -2.73 1.02
C SER A 31 -4.90 -2.53 2.46
N GLY A 32 -5.14 -3.52 3.32
CA GLY A 32 -4.59 -3.49 4.67
C GLY A 32 -3.06 -3.48 4.64
N THR A 33 -2.45 -2.50 5.29
CA THR A 33 -0.99 -2.39 5.45
C THR A 33 -0.58 -2.89 6.83
N THR A 34 0.63 -3.42 6.91
CA THR A 34 1.21 -4.01 8.12
C THR A 34 2.63 -3.46 8.31
N GLU A 35 3.39 -4.06 9.21
CA GLU A 35 4.77 -3.69 9.56
C GLU A 35 5.83 -4.05 8.52
N THR A 36 5.44 -4.48 7.31
CA THR A 36 6.40 -4.98 6.32
C THR A 36 6.85 -3.91 5.34
N ASN A 37 8.15 -3.83 5.05
CA ASN A 37 8.70 -2.98 3.99
C ASN A 37 8.49 -3.60 2.59
N ASP A 38 9.01 -2.93 1.55
CA ASP A 38 8.90 -3.36 0.15
C ASP A 38 9.67 -4.66 -0.16
N ASP A 39 10.65 -5.01 0.68
CA ASP A 39 11.37 -6.29 0.62
C ASP A 39 10.63 -7.42 1.36
N GLY A 40 9.52 -7.09 2.04
CA GLY A 40 8.72 -8.04 2.82
C GLY A 40 9.27 -8.33 4.22
N GLU A 41 10.24 -7.54 4.69
CA GLU A 41 10.86 -7.66 6.01
C GLU A 41 10.03 -6.93 7.08
N ILE A 42 10.08 -7.43 8.32
CA ILE A 42 9.41 -6.81 9.47
C ILE A 42 10.20 -5.59 9.93
N VAL A 43 9.54 -4.43 9.98
CA VAL A 43 10.05 -3.18 10.55
C VAL A 43 9.57 -3.04 12.00
N GLY A 44 10.48 -2.68 12.92
CA GLY A 44 10.10 -2.43 14.32
C GLY A 44 9.73 -3.69 15.10
N GLU A 45 10.52 -4.76 15.01
CA GLU A 45 10.28 -5.99 15.76
C GLU A 45 10.18 -5.71 17.28
N GLY A 46 9.05 -6.07 17.89
CA GLY A 46 8.76 -5.79 19.30
C GLY A 46 8.35 -4.35 19.62
N ASP A 47 8.25 -3.47 18.62
CA ASP A 47 7.88 -2.06 18.77
C ASP A 47 6.61 -1.73 17.99
N ALA A 48 5.47 -1.74 18.69
CA ALA A 48 4.18 -1.45 18.09
C ALA A 48 4.07 -0.02 17.51
N TYR A 49 4.84 0.94 18.03
CA TYR A 49 4.81 2.30 17.52
C TYR A 49 5.49 2.38 16.16
N GLU A 50 6.68 1.80 16.02
CA GLU A 50 7.39 1.78 14.74
C GLU A 50 6.63 0.94 13.69
N GLN A 51 6.00 -0.17 14.09
CA GLN A 51 5.13 -0.95 13.21
C GLN A 51 3.93 -0.15 12.71
N THR A 52 3.27 0.60 13.60
CA THR A 52 2.13 1.45 13.24
C THR A 52 2.56 2.56 12.28
N LYS A 53 3.71 3.19 12.54
CA LYS A 53 4.27 4.22 11.70
C LYS A 53 4.59 3.70 10.30
N GLN A 54 5.20 2.50 10.20
CA GLN A 54 5.45 1.84 8.92
C GLN A 54 4.14 1.58 8.16
N ALA A 55 3.12 1.03 8.83
CA ALA A 55 1.84 0.75 8.20
C ALA A 55 1.17 2.02 7.65
N LEU A 56 1.21 3.13 8.41
CA LEU A 56 0.66 4.42 7.97
C LEU A 56 1.44 5.03 6.80
N GLN A 57 2.77 4.93 6.80
CA GLN A 57 3.61 5.36 5.68
C GLN A 57 3.29 4.57 4.40
N SER A 58 3.09 3.25 4.51
CA SER A 58 2.66 2.44 3.38
C SER A 58 1.31 2.88 2.84
N VAL A 59 0.33 3.22 3.70
CA VAL A 59 -0.98 3.75 3.24
C VAL A 59 -0.79 5.03 2.43
N GLU A 60 0.03 5.95 2.92
CA GLU A 60 0.30 7.23 2.24
C GLU A 60 0.92 7.02 0.84
N ILE A 61 1.97 6.20 0.76
CA ILE A 61 2.67 5.88 -0.49
C ILE A 61 1.70 5.26 -1.49
N GLU A 62 0.98 4.22 -1.07
CA GLU A 62 0.09 3.45 -1.94
C GLU A 62 -1.11 4.30 -2.43
N ALA A 63 -1.70 5.10 -1.54
CA ALA A 63 -2.80 5.99 -1.90
C ALA A 63 -2.36 7.06 -2.90
N THR A 64 -1.17 7.64 -2.71
CA THR A 64 -0.67 8.72 -3.58
C THR A 64 -0.25 8.21 -4.96
N ALA A 65 0.27 6.98 -5.05
CA ALA A 65 0.71 6.39 -6.32
C ALA A 65 -0.41 6.19 -7.37
N VAL A 66 -1.68 6.18 -6.94
CA VAL A 66 -2.85 6.09 -7.85
C VAL A 66 -3.51 7.44 -8.14
N VAL A 67 -2.98 8.53 -7.59
CA VAL A 67 -3.37 9.92 -7.90
C VAL A 67 -2.40 10.49 -8.93
N ASP A 68 -2.89 11.36 -9.81
CA ASP A 68 -2.06 12.10 -10.76
C ASP A 68 -1.59 13.41 -10.10
N GLU A 69 -0.34 13.81 -10.32
CA GLU A 69 0.22 15.05 -9.75
C GLU A 69 -0.46 16.33 -10.27
N GLU A 70 -1.27 16.25 -11.32
CA GLU A 70 -1.97 17.39 -11.93
C GLU A 70 -3.45 17.48 -11.53
N THR A 71 -3.74 17.68 -10.23
CA THR A 71 -5.06 18.18 -9.79
C THR A 71 -4.94 19.51 -9.06
#